data_AF-A0A8C3BKS6-F1
#
_entry.id   AF-A0A8C3BKS6-F1
#
_cell.length_a   1.000
_cell.length_b   1.000
_cell.length_c   1.000
_cell.angle_alpha   90.00
_cell.angle_beta   90.00
_cell.angle_gamma   90.00
#
_symmetry.space_group_name_H-M   'P 1'
#
loop_
_entity.id
_entity.type
_entity.pdbx_description
1 polymer ?
#
loop_
_entity_poly.entity_id
_entity_poly.type
_entity_poly.pdbx_seq_one_letter_code
_entity_poly.pdbx_strand_id
1 'polypeptide(L)'
;VRWGACGAPMGAVPPPGCPDDLFEELGRSRAARAIRTLKEIDIAFLPYESQVFSLDSPQSFHGCYSPQREGTRAQHLGVLAEQLATLCATLGEFPAVRYRRGPEDTAVLARALLAHLDARRAQHPAMVEGRAQLLIVDRAFDLVTPLLHELTLQAMAYDLLGLQHDTFRGSQGSGEHGWGAPLGGGHPVPNVPMSPSVPMSPLSPMSPTSPTRPRVPQATLKELSHILKKMPQYQKELSKYATHLSLADACMRRFKGTVERLCAVEQGTPRGHRGPCARRGPRGTRRCARPQPCDARTAVGTMG
;
A
#
# COMPACT_ATOMS: atom_id res chain seq x y z
N VAL A 1 -8.66 -11.56 12.58
CA VAL A 1 -10.08 -11.89 12.88
C VAL A 1 -10.90 -10.73 12.36
N ARG A 2 -11.73 -10.95 11.34
CA ARG A 2 -12.61 -9.92 10.78
C ARG A 2 -13.87 -9.91 11.66
N TRP A 3 -14.04 -8.87 12.47
CA TRP A 3 -15.26 -8.69 13.25
C TRP A 3 -16.34 -8.13 12.33
N GLY A 4 -17.08 -9.03 11.68
CA GLY A 4 -18.32 -8.66 10.99
C GLY A 4 -19.45 -8.69 12.01
N ALA A 5 -20.10 -7.56 12.26
CA ALA A 5 -21.37 -7.53 12.98
C ALA A 5 -22.40 -8.36 12.19
N CYS A 6 -22.94 -9.42 12.79
CA CYS A 6 -24.06 -10.16 12.21
C CYS A 6 -25.25 -9.20 12.05
N GLY A 7 -25.62 -8.89 10.79
CA GLY A 7 -26.77 -8.05 10.47
C GLY A 7 -26.44 -6.73 9.77
N ALA A 8 -25.17 -6.32 9.72
CA ALA A 8 -24.75 -5.23 8.84
C ALA A 8 -24.81 -5.71 7.37
N PRO A 9 -25.31 -4.90 6.41
CA PRO A 9 -25.24 -5.28 4.99
C PRO A 9 -23.78 -5.63 4.66
N MET A 10 -23.55 -6.74 3.94
CA MET A 10 -22.20 -7.19 3.59
C MET A 10 -21.38 -6.00 3.05
N GLY A 11 -20.41 -5.53 3.84
CA GLY A 11 -19.54 -4.40 3.48
C GLY A 11 -19.78 -3.09 4.22
N ALA A 12 -20.70 -3.00 5.19
CA ALA A 12 -20.71 -1.90 6.15
C ALA A 12 -19.70 -2.17 7.27
N VAL A 13 -18.76 -1.25 7.48
CA VAL A 13 -17.87 -1.30 8.64
C VAL A 13 -18.71 -0.91 9.86
N PRO A 14 -18.87 -1.78 10.86
CA PRO A 14 -19.56 -1.39 12.09
C PRO A 14 -18.75 -0.29 12.80
N PRO A 15 -19.42 0.64 13.51
CA PRO A 15 -18.71 1.60 14.35
C PRO A 15 -17.81 0.87 15.37
N PRO A 16 -16.66 1.44 15.76
CA PRO A 16 -15.73 0.83 16.71
C PRO A 16 -16.33 0.52 18.09
N GLY A 17 -17.35 1.27 18.53
CA GLY A 17 -18.08 1.00 19.78
C GLY A 17 -19.30 0.10 19.57
N CYS A 18 -19.67 -0.68 20.59
CA CYS A 18 -20.93 -1.41 20.58
C CYS A 18 -22.09 -0.42 20.80
N PRO A 19 -23.04 -0.26 19.86
CA PRO A 19 -24.21 0.59 20.09
C PRO A 19 -25.03 0.11 21.29
N ASP A 20 -25.54 1.03 22.10
CA ASP A 20 -26.32 0.72 23.30
C ASP A 20 -27.49 -0.23 23.02
N ASP A 21 -28.20 -0.03 21.90
CA ASP A 21 -29.32 -0.89 21.49
C ASP A 21 -28.88 -2.36 21.31
N LEU A 22 -27.74 -2.59 20.65
CA LEU A 22 -27.19 -3.93 20.44
C LEU A 22 -26.62 -4.52 21.73
N PHE A 23 -26.04 -3.68 22.59
CA PHE A 23 -25.56 -4.10 23.90
C PHE A 23 -26.72 -4.55 24.80
N GLU A 24 -27.82 -3.81 24.80
CA GLU A 24 -29.04 -4.19 25.53
C GLU A 24 -29.67 -5.47 24.97
N GLU A 25 -29.74 -5.61 23.65
CA GLU A 25 -30.21 -6.84 23.00
C GLU A 25 -29.37 -8.05 23.40
N LEU A 26 -28.04 -7.91 23.39
CA LEU A 26 -27.11 -8.93 23.85
C LEU A 26 -27.36 -9.27 25.32
N GLY A 27 -27.58 -8.26 26.17
CA GLY A 27 -27.88 -8.42 27.59
C GLY A 27 -29.18 -9.19 27.86
N ARG A 28 -30.19 -9.04 27.00
CA ARG A 28 -31.45 -9.80 27.08
C ARG A 28 -31.33 -11.23 26.51
N SER A 29 -30.28 -11.51 25.74
CA SER A 29 -30.10 -12.80 25.09
C SER A 29 -29.68 -13.92 26.06
N ARG A 30 -29.91 -15.18 25.66
CA ARG A 30 -29.41 -16.34 26.40
C ARG A 30 -27.88 -16.41 26.43
N ALA A 31 -27.21 -15.78 25.47
CA ALA A 31 -25.75 -15.76 25.37
C ALA A 31 -25.11 -14.97 26.52
N ALA A 32 -25.79 -13.96 27.07
CA ALA A 32 -25.29 -13.17 28.20
C ALA A 32 -24.83 -14.04 29.38
N ARG A 33 -25.52 -15.16 29.64
CA ARG A 33 -25.18 -16.09 30.74
C ARG A 33 -23.88 -16.87 30.52
N ALA A 34 -23.41 -16.97 29.28
CA ALA A 34 -22.19 -17.68 28.91
C ALA A 34 -20.98 -16.74 28.74
N ILE A 35 -21.20 -15.42 28.63
CA ILE A 35 -20.15 -14.43 28.46
C ILE A 35 -19.42 -14.23 29.79
N ARG A 36 -18.12 -14.55 29.82
CA ARG A 36 -17.27 -14.35 31.00
C ARG A 36 -16.63 -12.97 31.05
N THR A 37 -16.24 -12.45 29.88
CA THR A 37 -15.56 -11.17 29.73
C THR A 37 -16.07 -10.51 28.46
N LEU A 38 -16.51 -9.27 28.58
CA LEU A 38 -16.87 -8.41 27.46
C LEU A 38 -16.06 -7.13 27.61
N LYS A 39 -15.18 -6.86 26.65
CA LYS A 39 -14.32 -5.67 26.64
C LYS A 39 -14.31 -5.10 25.23
N GLU A 40 -14.37 -3.79 25.14
CA GLU A 40 -14.16 -3.08 23.90
C GLU A 40 -12.66 -2.87 23.70
N ILE A 41 -12.18 -3.24 22.52
CA ILE A 41 -10.82 -2.97 22.08
C ILE A 41 -10.97 -1.89 21.01
N ASP A 42 -10.59 -0.66 21.35
CA ASP A 42 -10.77 0.52 20.53
C ASP A 42 -9.75 0.58 19.38
N ILE A 43 -9.80 -0.43 18.50
CA ILE A 43 -8.91 -0.59 17.36
C ILE A 43 -9.77 -1.00 16.16
N ALA A 44 -10.12 -0.03 15.31
CA ALA A 44 -10.93 -0.26 14.12
C ALA A 44 -10.19 0.08 12.82
N PHE A 45 -8.91 -0.27 12.76
CA PHE A 45 -8.08 -0.20 11.57
C PHE A 45 -7.19 -1.44 11.47
N LEU A 46 -6.71 -1.73 10.26
CA LEU A 46 -5.73 -2.78 9.98
C LEU A 46 -4.34 -2.15 9.87
N PRO A 47 -3.39 -2.45 10.77
CA PRO A 47 -1.98 -2.11 10.59
C PRO A 47 -1.40 -3.00 9.50
N TYR A 48 -1.33 -2.47 8.27
CA TYR A 48 -0.95 -3.23 7.09
C TYR A 48 0.57 -3.37 6.98
N GLU A 49 1.28 -2.26 7.25
CA GLU A 49 2.74 -2.22 7.38
C GLU A 49 3.13 -1.37 8.60
N SER A 50 4.43 -1.25 8.89
CA SER A 50 4.91 -0.43 10.00
C SER A 50 4.49 1.05 9.90
N GLN A 51 4.22 1.54 8.69
CA GLN A 51 3.82 2.94 8.42
C GLN A 51 2.60 3.03 7.49
N VAL A 52 1.85 1.94 7.32
CA VAL A 52 0.66 1.90 6.46
C VAL A 52 -0.48 1.28 7.23
N PHE A 53 -1.64 1.93 7.21
CA PHE A 53 -2.88 1.40 7.76
C PHE A 53 -3.99 1.40 6.72
N SER A 54 -4.99 0.54 6.93
CA SER A 54 -6.20 0.47 6.11
C SER A 54 -7.43 0.43 7.01
N LEU A 55 -8.53 1.05 6.56
CA LEU A 55 -9.83 0.98 7.24
C LEU A 55 -10.69 -0.20 6.78
N ASP A 56 -10.16 -1.05 5.88
CA ASP A 56 -10.83 -2.24 5.29
C ASP A 56 -12.24 -1.95 4.75
N SER A 57 -12.40 -0.82 4.06
CA SER A 57 -13.69 -0.36 3.56
C SER A 57 -13.68 -0.21 2.03
N PRO A 58 -13.71 -1.32 1.26
CA PRO A 58 -13.66 -1.26 -0.21
C PRO A 58 -14.88 -0.52 -0.81
N GLN A 59 -16.01 -0.49 -0.09
CA GLN A 59 -17.21 0.22 -0.50
C GLN A 59 -17.07 1.75 -0.36
N SER A 60 -16.07 2.25 0.38
CA SER A 60 -15.88 3.68 0.61
C SER A 60 -15.67 4.45 -0.68
N PHE A 61 -14.98 3.87 -1.67
CA PHE A 61 -14.79 4.54 -2.96
C PHE A 61 -16.14 4.83 -3.62
N HIS A 62 -17.02 3.82 -3.68
CA HIS A 62 -18.37 4.01 -4.21
C HIS A 62 -19.19 4.95 -3.33
N GLY A 63 -19.16 4.79 -1.99
CA GLY A 63 -19.89 5.65 -1.06
C GLY A 63 -19.53 7.15 -1.17
N CYS A 64 -18.26 7.45 -1.40
CA CYS A 64 -17.76 8.83 -1.50
C CYS A 64 -18.00 9.44 -2.89
N TYR A 65 -17.83 8.68 -3.98
CA TYR A 65 -17.84 9.26 -5.33
C TYR A 65 -19.11 8.98 -6.16
N SER A 66 -19.95 8.03 -5.75
CA SER A 66 -21.21 7.74 -6.45
C SER A 66 -22.28 8.79 -6.14
N PRO A 67 -22.93 9.40 -7.16
CA PRO A 67 -24.06 10.31 -6.94
C PRO A 67 -25.27 9.59 -6.30
N GLN A 68 -25.42 8.29 -6.53
CA GLN A 68 -26.48 7.48 -5.91
C GLN A 68 -26.35 7.34 -4.39
N ARG A 69 -25.21 7.73 -3.80
CA ARG A 69 -24.92 7.57 -2.37
C ARG A 69 -24.93 8.89 -1.60
N GLU A 70 -25.27 10.01 -2.24
CA GLU A 70 -25.27 11.35 -1.62
C GLU A 70 -26.00 11.39 -0.27
N GLY A 71 -27.22 10.83 -0.19
CA GLY A 71 -28.01 10.83 1.04
C GLY A 71 -27.39 10.04 2.21
N THR A 72 -26.45 9.12 1.95
CA THR A 72 -25.78 8.30 2.98
C THR A 72 -24.32 8.69 3.21
N ARG A 73 -23.79 9.64 2.43
CA ARG A 73 -22.35 9.94 2.41
C ARG A 73 -21.86 10.52 3.72
N ALA A 74 -22.58 11.49 4.29
CA ALA A 74 -22.22 12.11 5.56
C ALA A 74 -22.14 11.07 6.70
N GLN A 75 -23.09 10.14 6.75
CA GLN A 75 -23.07 9.03 7.72
C GLN A 75 -21.85 8.13 7.51
N HIS A 76 -21.55 7.77 6.25
CA HIS A 76 -20.38 6.98 5.92
C HIS A 76 -19.06 7.65 6.34
N LEU A 77 -18.93 8.96 6.10
CA LEU A 77 -17.78 9.75 6.55
C LEU A 77 -17.67 9.80 8.08
N GLY A 78 -18.80 9.83 8.80
CA GLY A 78 -18.83 9.73 10.25
C GLY A 78 -18.21 8.42 10.76
N VAL A 79 -18.57 7.28 10.15
CA VAL A 79 -17.97 5.98 10.48
C VAL A 79 -16.46 5.98 10.24
N LEU A 80 -16.01 6.52 9.10
CA LEU A 80 -14.57 6.63 8.80
C LEU A 80 -13.84 7.52 9.81
N ALA A 81 -14.44 8.64 10.22
CA ALA A 81 -13.89 9.53 11.24
C ALA A 81 -13.72 8.80 12.58
N GLU A 82 -14.72 8.02 13.00
CA GLU A 82 -14.67 7.26 14.24
C GLU A 82 -13.53 6.21 14.22
N GLN A 83 -13.36 5.50 13.09
CA GLN A 83 -12.25 4.56 12.91
C GLN A 83 -10.89 5.26 12.94
N LEU A 84 -10.74 6.40 12.26
CA LEU A 84 -9.51 7.19 12.29
C LEU A 84 -9.19 7.70 13.71
N ALA A 85 -10.20 8.04 14.50
CA ALA A 85 -10.01 8.43 15.89
C ALA A 85 -9.44 7.27 16.74
N THR A 86 -9.83 6.01 16.46
CA THR A 86 -9.23 4.83 17.13
C THR A 86 -7.73 4.68 16.85
N LEU A 87 -7.29 5.02 15.64
CA LEU A 87 -5.87 5.03 15.28
C LEU A 87 -5.10 6.05 16.11
N CYS A 88 -5.60 7.29 16.18
CA CYS A 88 -4.98 8.35 16.98
C CYS A 88 -4.93 7.99 18.47
N ALA A 89 -6.02 7.43 19.01
CA ALA A 89 -6.07 6.96 20.40
C ALA A 89 -5.05 5.83 20.65
N THR A 90 -4.94 4.86 19.74
CA THR A 90 -3.97 3.75 19.83
C THR A 90 -2.52 4.26 19.82
N LEU A 91 -2.24 5.31 19.05
CA LEU A 91 -0.92 5.96 19.01
C LEU A 91 -0.68 6.92 20.19
N GLY A 92 -1.72 7.27 20.96
CA GLY A 92 -1.63 8.24 22.05
C GLY A 92 -1.46 9.68 21.57
N GLU A 93 -1.90 10.01 20.36
CA GLU A 93 -1.66 11.29 19.69
C GLU A 93 -2.95 12.07 19.50
N PHE A 94 -2.95 13.37 19.81
CA PHE A 94 -4.01 14.31 19.46
C PHE A 94 -3.49 15.26 18.36
N PRO A 95 -3.60 14.89 17.07
CA PRO A 95 -2.97 15.64 15.99
C PRO A 95 -3.77 16.88 15.59
N ALA A 96 -3.06 17.88 15.05
CA ALA A 96 -3.72 18.98 14.34
C ALA A 96 -4.32 18.47 13.02
N VAL A 97 -5.66 18.40 12.97
CA VAL A 97 -6.40 17.93 11.78
C VAL A 97 -6.41 19.01 10.69
N ARG A 98 -5.91 18.64 9.51
CA ARG A 98 -5.86 19.47 8.30
C ARG A 98 -6.51 18.72 7.15
N TYR A 99 -7.06 19.44 6.19
CA TYR A 99 -7.62 18.84 4.98
C TYR A 99 -7.26 19.68 3.76
N ARG A 100 -7.16 19.02 2.60
CA ARG A 100 -7.04 19.71 1.32
C ARG A 100 -8.36 20.40 0.99
N ARG A 101 -8.29 21.71 0.73
CA ARG A 101 -9.42 22.47 0.20
C ARG A 101 -9.81 21.92 -1.18
N GLY A 102 -11.06 21.52 -1.32
CA GLY A 102 -11.56 20.78 -2.48
C GLY A 102 -13.03 20.42 -2.27
N PRO A 103 -13.43 19.14 -2.43
CA PRO A 103 -14.80 18.69 -2.13
C PRO A 103 -15.19 19.00 -0.67
N GLU A 104 -16.45 19.37 -0.43
CA GLU A 104 -16.98 19.62 0.92
C GLU A 104 -16.84 18.38 1.85
N ASP A 105 -16.83 17.18 1.26
CA ASP A 105 -16.67 15.91 1.96
C ASP A 105 -15.39 15.83 2.81
N THR A 106 -14.26 16.41 2.35
CA THR A 106 -13.01 16.39 3.14
C THR A 106 -13.11 17.27 4.39
N ALA A 107 -13.84 18.38 4.30
CA ALA A 107 -14.13 19.25 5.43
C ALA A 107 -15.11 18.60 6.41
N VAL A 108 -16.14 17.90 5.90
CA VAL A 108 -17.08 17.13 6.72
C VAL A 108 -16.36 16.04 7.50
N LEU A 109 -15.51 15.25 6.83
CA LEU A 109 -14.70 14.21 7.48
C LEU A 109 -13.75 14.80 8.53
N ALA A 110 -13.09 15.92 8.24
CA ALA A 110 -12.20 16.59 9.18
C ALA A 110 -12.92 17.04 10.46
N ARG A 111 -14.10 17.66 10.32
CA ARG A 111 -14.92 18.11 11.46
C ARG A 111 -15.43 16.93 12.29
N ALA A 112 -15.91 15.88 11.63
CA ALA A 112 -16.36 14.66 12.31
C ALA A 112 -15.21 14.00 13.08
N LEU A 113 -14.02 13.91 12.47
CA LEU A 113 -12.83 13.36 13.12
C LEU A 113 -12.44 14.16 14.36
N LEU A 114 -12.40 15.49 14.26
CA LEU A 114 -12.10 16.33 15.41
C LEU A 114 -13.08 16.10 16.57
N ALA A 115 -14.38 16.03 16.29
CA ALA A 115 -15.39 15.74 17.30
C ALA A 115 -15.19 14.38 18.00
N HIS A 116 -14.83 13.34 17.23
CA HIS A 116 -14.52 12.03 17.82
C HIS A 116 -13.20 12.03 18.62
N LEU A 117 -12.18 12.78 18.18
CA LEU A 117 -10.94 12.93 18.94
C LEU A 117 -11.18 13.66 20.28
N ASP A 118 -11.99 14.70 20.29
CA ASP A 118 -12.36 15.43 21.51
C ASP A 118 -13.08 14.51 22.51
N ALA A 119 -14.05 13.73 22.03
CA ALA A 119 -14.77 12.75 22.85
C ALA A 119 -13.83 11.69 23.44
N ARG A 120 -12.89 11.16 22.64
CA ARG A 120 -11.92 10.16 23.09
C ARG A 120 -10.89 10.74 24.06
N ARG A 121 -10.44 11.98 23.85
CA ARG A 121 -9.51 12.66 24.77
C ARG A 121 -10.12 12.79 26.17
N ALA A 122 -11.43 13.00 26.27
CA ALA A 122 -12.12 13.03 27.56
C ALA A 122 -12.08 11.67 28.29
N GLN A 123 -12.00 10.56 27.55
CA GLN A 123 -11.94 9.19 28.11
C GLN A 123 -10.50 8.70 28.31
N HIS A 124 -9.55 9.21 27.52
CA HIS A 124 -8.15 8.83 27.51
C HIS A 124 -7.23 10.07 27.65
N PRO A 125 -7.02 10.58 28.88
CA PRO A 125 -6.22 11.79 29.10
C PRO A 125 -4.72 11.65 28.77
N ALA A 126 -4.27 10.44 28.41
CA ALA A 126 -2.90 10.17 27.97
C ALA A 126 -2.62 10.62 26.53
N MET A 127 -3.64 11.02 25.76
CA MET A 127 -3.43 11.55 24.41
C MET A 127 -2.66 12.87 24.47
N VAL A 128 -1.48 12.89 23.86
CA VAL A 128 -0.59 14.04 23.88
C VAL A 128 -0.94 14.98 22.73
N GLU A 129 -1.18 16.24 23.06
CA GLU A 129 -1.28 17.32 22.09
C GLU A 129 0.14 17.81 21.75
N GLY A 130 0.47 17.95 20.46
CA GLY A 130 1.85 18.18 20.06
C GLY A 130 2.05 18.53 18.58
N ARG A 131 3.21 18.14 18.03
CA ARG A 131 3.61 18.46 16.65
C ARG A 131 2.94 17.59 15.58
N ALA A 132 2.20 16.56 15.99
CA ALA A 132 1.55 15.63 15.07
C ALA A 132 0.50 16.37 14.21
N GLN A 133 0.47 16.05 12.93
CA GLN A 133 -0.52 16.57 11.98
C GLN A 133 -1.17 15.41 11.27
N LEU A 134 -2.48 15.49 11.09
CA LEU A 134 -3.24 14.53 10.31
C LEU A 134 -3.81 15.28 9.10
N LEU A 135 -3.32 14.94 7.91
CA LEU A 135 -3.76 15.54 6.66
C LEU A 135 -4.75 14.63 5.92
N ILE A 136 -5.95 15.13 5.68
CA ILE A 136 -7.00 14.46 4.91
C ILE A 136 -6.93 14.93 3.46
N VAL A 137 -6.79 13.98 2.55
CA VAL A 137 -6.77 14.21 1.09
C VAL A 137 -7.80 13.33 0.39
N ASP A 138 -8.43 13.89 -0.63
CA ASP A 138 -9.30 13.16 -1.54
C ASP A 138 -8.48 12.48 -2.66
N ARG A 139 -9.06 11.46 -3.31
CA ARG A 139 -8.36 10.72 -4.37
C ARG A 139 -8.12 11.57 -5.62
N ALA A 140 -8.93 12.59 -5.86
CA ALA A 140 -8.75 13.49 -7.00
C ALA A 140 -7.58 14.48 -6.81
N PHE A 141 -6.85 14.40 -5.70
CA PHE A 141 -5.55 15.07 -5.56
C PHE A 141 -4.52 14.54 -6.56
N ASP A 142 -4.52 13.23 -6.79
CA ASP A 142 -3.58 12.58 -7.70
C ASP A 142 -4.26 11.38 -8.38
N LEU A 143 -4.67 11.63 -9.62
CA LEU A 143 -5.26 10.61 -10.49
C LEU A 143 -4.22 9.89 -11.35
N VAL A 144 -2.97 10.35 -11.36
CA VAL A 144 -1.93 9.83 -12.25
C VAL A 144 -1.17 8.69 -11.57
N THR A 145 -0.59 8.93 -10.39
CA THR A 145 0.18 7.92 -9.64
C THR A 145 -0.53 6.57 -9.49
N PRO A 146 -1.85 6.50 -9.25
CA PRO A 146 -2.58 5.23 -9.14
C PRO A 146 -2.65 4.39 -10.42
N LEU A 147 -2.42 5.01 -11.57
CA LEU A 147 -2.57 4.41 -12.89
C LEU A 147 -1.23 4.08 -13.55
N LEU A 148 -0.12 4.58 -13.00
CA LEU A 148 1.22 4.34 -13.55
C LEU A 148 1.72 2.94 -13.19
N HIS A 149 2.40 2.30 -14.14
CA HIS A 149 3.18 1.10 -13.85
C HIS A 149 4.44 1.49 -13.07
N GLU A 150 4.44 1.22 -11.78
CA GLU A 150 5.55 1.54 -10.87
C GLU A 150 6.61 0.44 -10.89
N LEU A 151 7.89 0.82 -10.93
CA LEU A 151 9.02 -0.12 -11.07
C LEU A 151 9.69 -0.49 -9.74
N THR A 152 9.04 -0.24 -8.61
CA THR A 152 9.49 -0.77 -7.31
C THR A 152 8.98 -2.19 -7.11
N LEU A 153 9.77 -3.07 -6.48
CA LEU A 153 9.47 -4.50 -6.42
C LEU A 153 8.06 -4.81 -5.89
N GLN A 154 7.65 -4.15 -4.80
CA GLN A 154 6.32 -4.35 -4.22
C GLN A 154 5.23 -3.91 -5.19
N ALA A 155 5.22 -2.65 -5.64
CA ALA A 155 4.18 -2.13 -6.51
C ALA A 155 4.07 -2.94 -7.81
N MET A 156 5.21 -3.24 -8.43
CA MET A 156 5.31 -4.03 -9.65
C MET A 156 4.79 -5.47 -9.47
N ALA A 157 5.00 -6.08 -8.30
CA ALA A 157 4.49 -7.42 -8.02
C ALA A 157 2.96 -7.44 -7.89
N TYR A 158 2.38 -6.46 -7.17
CA TYR A 158 0.93 -6.34 -7.04
C TYR A 158 0.25 -6.05 -8.37
N ASP A 159 0.89 -5.23 -9.20
CA ASP A 159 0.39 -4.86 -10.52
C ASP A 159 0.48 -6.02 -11.53
N LEU A 160 1.65 -6.65 -11.67
CA LEU A 160 1.91 -7.58 -12.78
C LEU A 160 1.60 -9.06 -12.48
N LEU A 161 1.55 -9.48 -11.22
CA LEU A 161 1.49 -10.90 -10.85
C LEU A 161 0.12 -11.37 -10.37
N GLY A 162 -0.86 -10.47 -10.26
CA GLY A 162 -2.22 -10.83 -9.84
C GLY A 162 -2.27 -11.43 -8.43
N LEU A 163 -1.52 -10.83 -7.50
CA LEU A 163 -1.49 -11.27 -6.11
C LEU A 163 -2.90 -11.17 -5.50
N GLN A 164 -3.33 -12.21 -4.81
CA GLN A 164 -4.59 -12.22 -4.07
C GLN A 164 -4.31 -12.37 -2.59
N HIS A 165 -4.86 -11.47 -1.76
CA HIS A 165 -4.67 -11.47 -0.31
C HIS A 165 -3.19 -11.60 0.08
N ASP A 166 -2.35 -10.80 -0.56
CA ASP A 166 -0.90 -10.71 -0.33
C ASP A 166 -0.16 -12.05 -0.47
N THR A 167 -0.74 -13.00 -1.21
CA THR A 167 -0.19 -14.33 -1.38
C THR A 167 0.42 -14.48 -2.77
N PHE A 168 1.73 -14.71 -2.81
CA PHE A 168 2.43 -15.07 -4.04
C PHE A 168 2.39 -16.59 -4.24
N ARG A 169 1.92 -17.04 -5.41
CA ARG A 169 1.98 -18.44 -5.82
C ARG A 169 3.08 -18.60 -6.86
N GLY A 170 4.20 -19.18 -6.44
CA GLY A 170 5.33 -19.45 -7.32
C GLY A 170 5.17 -20.79 -8.05
N SER A 171 5.45 -20.82 -9.35
CA SER A 171 5.67 -22.07 -10.09
C SER A 171 7.18 -22.37 -10.13
N GLN A 172 7.69 -23.17 -9.19
CA GLN A 172 8.99 -23.81 -9.39
C GLN A 172 8.79 -25.30 -9.57
N GLY A 173 9.17 -25.79 -10.76
CA GLY A 173 9.70 -27.12 -11.07
C GLY A 173 9.04 -28.37 -10.46
N SER A 174 8.46 -29.19 -11.34
CA SER A 174 8.20 -30.64 -11.18
C SER A 174 7.47 -31.06 -9.90
N GLY A 175 6.16 -30.87 -9.88
CA GLY A 175 5.22 -31.40 -8.90
C GLY A 175 4.00 -30.50 -8.81
N GLU A 176 2.80 -31.05 -8.90
CA GLU A 176 1.50 -30.35 -8.86
C GLU A 176 1.21 -29.56 -7.57
N HIS A 177 2.19 -29.39 -6.69
CA HIS A 177 2.05 -28.65 -5.44
C HIS A 177 2.61 -27.24 -5.61
N GLY A 178 1.78 -26.32 -6.11
CA GLY A 178 2.08 -24.89 -6.05
C GLY A 178 2.27 -24.43 -4.60
N TRP A 179 3.35 -23.70 -4.32
CA TRP A 179 3.62 -23.14 -3.00
C TRP A 179 3.09 -21.71 -2.94
N GLY A 180 2.35 -21.38 -1.88
CA GLY A 180 1.89 -20.04 -1.56
C GLY A 180 2.72 -19.44 -0.42
N ALA A 181 3.28 -18.25 -0.63
CA ALA A 181 3.98 -17.50 0.41
C ALA A 181 3.23 -16.18 0.69
N PRO A 182 2.79 -15.93 1.93
CA PRO A 182 2.26 -14.62 2.32
C PRO A 182 3.38 -13.59 2.34
N LEU A 183 3.11 -12.41 1.78
CA LEU A 183 4.03 -11.28 1.67
C LEU A 183 3.89 -10.29 2.85
N GLY A 184 2.85 -10.42 3.69
CA GLY A 184 2.59 -9.58 4.87
C GLY A 184 2.58 -10.40 6.17
N GLY A 185 3.22 -9.89 7.22
CA GLY A 185 3.25 -10.53 8.56
C GLY A 185 4.63 -10.80 9.16
N GLY A 186 5.70 -10.23 8.59
CA GLY A 186 7.07 -10.36 9.09
C GLY A 186 8.16 -10.23 8.03
N HIS A 187 7.77 -10.09 6.76
CA HIS A 187 8.67 -10.00 5.60
C HIS A 187 8.24 -8.84 4.69
N PRO A 188 8.47 -7.58 5.10
CA PRO A 188 8.22 -6.46 4.20
C PRO A 188 9.00 -6.67 2.91
N VAL A 189 8.31 -6.65 1.77
CA VAL A 189 8.95 -6.69 0.46
C VAL A 189 9.75 -5.39 0.33
N PRO A 190 11.09 -5.44 0.15
CA PRO A 190 11.87 -4.22 0.07
C PRO A 190 11.36 -3.33 -1.06
N ASN A 191 11.16 -2.04 -0.77
CA ASN A 191 10.83 -1.03 -1.78
C ASN A 191 12.08 -0.67 -2.60
N VAL A 192 12.59 -1.67 -3.33
CA VAL A 192 13.82 -1.57 -4.13
C VAL A 192 13.43 -1.30 -5.59
N PRO A 193 14.02 -0.28 -6.23
CA PRO A 193 13.78 -0.03 -7.65
C PRO A 193 14.33 -1.19 -8.50
N MET A 194 13.47 -1.76 -9.35
CA MET A 194 13.85 -2.75 -10.35
C MET A 194 14.28 -2.04 -11.63
N SER A 195 15.54 -1.58 -11.65
CA SER A 195 16.11 -1.02 -12.88
C SER A 195 16.57 -2.13 -13.83
N PRO A 196 16.22 -2.10 -15.13
CA PRO A 196 16.74 -3.05 -16.11
C PRO A 196 18.26 -2.90 -16.36
N SER A 197 18.87 -1.78 -15.97
CA SER A 197 20.31 -1.51 -16.11
C SER A 197 21.12 -1.76 -14.85
N VAL A 198 20.47 -2.03 -13.72
CA VAL A 198 21.14 -2.44 -12.48
C VAL A 198 20.79 -3.90 -12.25
N PRO A 199 21.70 -4.86 -12.53
CA PRO A 199 21.49 -6.20 -12.00
C PRO A 199 21.24 -6.05 -10.51
N MET A 200 20.16 -6.64 -9.98
CA MET A 200 19.87 -6.69 -8.54
C MET A 200 21.21 -6.88 -7.85
N SER A 201 21.74 -5.78 -7.30
CA SER A 201 23.05 -5.84 -6.67
C SER A 201 22.87 -6.88 -5.59
N PRO A 202 23.73 -7.92 -5.51
CA PRO A 202 23.57 -8.93 -4.49
C PRO A 202 23.45 -8.17 -3.19
N LEU A 203 22.26 -8.26 -2.57
CA LEU A 203 21.96 -7.65 -1.28
C LEU A 203 23.21 -7.83 -0.44
N SER A 204 23.84 -6.72 -0.06
CA SER A 204 25.14 -6.76 0.57
C SER A 204 25.07 -7.78 1.69
N PRO A 205 25.92 -8.82 1.69
CA PRO A 205 25.90 -9.81 2.74
C PRO A 205 26.11 -9.07 4.05
N MET A 206 25.19 -9.30 4.99
CA MET A 206 25.25 -8.75 6.35
C MET A 206 26.69 -8.80 6.88
N SER A 207 27.15 -7.72 7.48
CA SER A 207 28.32 -7.70 8.37
C SER A 207 27.93 -7.01 9.69
N PRO A 208 28.53 -7.36 10.86
CA PRO A 208 29.76 -8.14 11.08
C PRO A 208 29.62 -9.28 12.14
N THR A 209 30.77 -9.89 12.48
CA THR A 209 31.07 -10.85 13.58
C THR A 209 30.92 -12.35 13.32
N SER A 210 31.82 -12.93 12.51
CA SER A 210 32.51 -14.21 12.84
C SER A 210 33.55 -14.54 11.76
N PRO A 211 34.75 -15.05 12.12
CA PRO A 211 35.86 -15.17 11.19
C PRO A 211 35.87 -16.54 10.53
N THR A 212 34.89 -16.85 9.68
CA THR A 212 35.05 -17.88 8.64
C THR A 212 33.84 -17.88 7.72
N ARG A 213 33.98 -17.34 6.49
CA ARG A 213 33.09 -17.76 5.40
C ARG A 213 33.78 -17.81 4.04
N PRO A 214 33.47 -18.81 3.21
CA PRO A 214 33.76 -18.79 1.79
C PRO A 214 32.92 -17.71 1.10
N ARG A 215 33.49 -17.08 0.06
CA ARG A 215 32.79 -16.16 -0.84
C ARG A 215 31.55 -16.84 -1.42
N VAL A 216 30.37 -16.22 -1.30
CA VAL A 216 29.15 -16.68 -1.97
C VAL A 216 29.21 -16.18 -3.42
N PRO A 217 29.39 -17.05 -4.43
CA PRO A 217 29.28 -16.67 -5.82
C PRO A 217 27.82 -16.40 -6.17
N GLN A 218 27.58 -15.79 -7.31
CA GLN A 218 26.29 -15.54 -7.93
C GLN A 218 25.40 -16.81 -7.93
N ALA A 219 24.65 -17.01 -6.85
CA ALA A 219 24.12 -18.33 -6.54
C ALA A 219 22.90 -18.66 -7.39
N THR A 220 23.00 -19.74 -8.17
CA THR A 220 21.85 -20.31 -8.89
C THR A 220 20.90 -20.99 -7.90
N LEU A 221 19.59 -21.06 -8.20
CA LEU A 221 18.58 -21.73 -7.35
C LEU A 221 18.98 -23.16 -6.91
N LYS A 222 19.79 -23.84 -7.73
CA LYS A 222 20.33 -25.18 -7.44
C LYS A 222 21.35 -25.17 -6.29
N GLU A 223 22.21 -24.17 -6.22
CA GLU A 223 23.20 -24.00 -5.15
C GLU A 223 22.55 -23.66 -3.81
N LEU A 224 21.46 -22.86 -3.84
CA LEU A 224 20.66 -22.58 -2.64
C LEU A 224 20.08 -23.88 -2.03
N SER A 225 19.64 -24.85 -2.85
CA SER A 225 19.17 -26.15 -2.34
C SER A 225 20.26 -26.97 -1.65
N HIS A 226 21.51 -26.86 -2.10
CA HIS A 226 22.65 -27.57 -1.50
C HIS A 226 23.10 -26.91 -0.19
N ILE A 227 23.04 -25.58 -0.13
CA ILE A 227 23.33 -24.80 1.09
C ILE A 227 22.25 -25.07 2.16
N LEU A 228 20.98 -25.12 1.77
CA LEU A 228 19.85 -25.46 2.64
C LEU A 228 20.03 -26.82 3.33
N LYS A 229 20.58 -27.82 2.62
CA LYS A 229 20.88 -29.15 3.17
C LYS A 229 22.04 -29.15 4.16
N LYS A 230 23.03 -28.26 4.00
CA LYS A 230 24.23 -28.21 4.84
C LYS A 230 24.05 -27.35 6.10
N MET A 231 23.04 -26.48 6.14
CA MET A 231 22.80 -25.57 7.28
C MET A 231 21.30 -25.38 7.55
N PRO A 232 20.63 -26.28 8.28
CA PRO A 232 19.19 -26.17 8.55
C PRO A 232 18.84 -24.96 9.43
N GLN A 233 19.79 -24.44 10.20
CA GLN A 233 19.61 -23.24 11.03
C GLN A 233 19.24 -21.99 10.20
N TYR A 234 19.72 -21.89 8.95
CA TYR A 234 19.41 -20.77 8.05
C TYR A 234 18.24 -21.07 7.10
N GLN A 235 17.54 -22.19 7.26
CA GLN A 235 16.50 -22.63 6.32
C GLN A 235 15.37 -21.61 6.17
N LYS A 236 14.96 -20.97 7.28
CA LYS A 236 13.93 -19.92 7.28
C LYS A 236 14.38 -18.64 6.58
N GLU A 237 15.66 -18.28 6.64
CA GLU A 237 16.15 -17.07 5.97
C GLU A 237 16.34 -17.31 4.48
N LEU A 238 16.91 -18.47 4.13
CA LEU A 238 17.12 -18.86 2.75
C LEU A 238 15.80 -19.04 1.99
N SER A 239 14.74 -19.55 2.63
CA SER A 239 13.42 -19.62 2.00
C SER A 239 12.83 -18.23 1.69
N LYS A 240 13.11 -17.21 2.52
CA LYS A 240 12.73 -15.81 2.24
C LYS A 240 13.45 -15.29 1.00
N TYR A 241 14.78 -15.42 0.95
CA TYR A 241 15.56 -14.99 -0.21
C TYR A 241 15.12 -15.69 -1.50
N ALA A 242 14.88 -17.00 -1.44
CA ALA A 242 14.38 -17.76 -2.59
C ALA A 242 13.02 -17.25 -3.10
N THR A 243 12.13 -16.84 -2.18
CA THR A 243 10.84 -16.25 -2.52
C THR A 243 11.03 -14.90 -3.22
N HIS A 244 11.86 -14.01 -2.68
CA HIS A 244 12.12 -12.70 -3.30
C HIS A 244 12.79 -12.82 -4.68
N LEU A 245 13.75 -13.73 -4.86
CA LEU A 245 14.34 -13.99 -6.18
C LEU A 245 13.28 -14.47 -7.17
N SER A 246 12.41 -15.40 -6.74
CA SER A 246 11.33 -15.93 -7.58
C SER A 246 10.32 -14.84 -7.96
N LEU A 247 9.99 -13.97 -7.01
CA LEU A 247 9.09 -12.83 -7.22
C LEU A 247 9.67 -11.85 -8.23
N ALA A 248 10.93 -11.43 -8.04
CA ALA A 248 11.61 -10.51 -8.94
C ALA A 248 11.74 -11.07 -10.37
N ASP A 249 12.09 -12.35 -10.50
CA ASP A 249 12.15 -13.03 -11.79
C ASP A 249 10.76 -13.12 -12.47
N ALA A 250 9.69 -13.39 -11.71
CA ALA A 250 8.33 -13.38 -12.22
C ALA A 250 7.92 -11.99 -12.72
N CYS A 251 8.23 -10.93 -11.97
CA CYS A 251 7.99 -9.54 -12.37
C CYS A 251 8.73 -9.20 -13.66
N MET A 252 10.03 -9.50 -13.73
CA MET A 252 10.85 -9.19 -14.91
C MET A 252 10.39 -9.94 -16.16
N ARG A 253 9.86 -11.16 -16.01
CA ARG A 253 9.25 -11.91 -17.12
C ARG A 253 7.99 -11.24 -17.67
N ARG A 254 7.14 -10.66 -16.80
CA ARG A 254 5.93 -9.93 -17.22
C ARG A 254 6.23 -8.54 -17.77
N PHE A 255 7.29 -7.91 -17.26
CA PHE A 255 7.70 -6.56 -17.65
C PHE A 255 8.22 -6.48 -19.09
N LYS A 256 9.09 -7.41 -19.47
CA LYS A 256 9.76 -7.40 -20.78
C LYS A 256 8.73 -7.46 -21.91
N GLY A 257 8.87 -6.55 -22.88
CA GLY A 257 8.03 -6.54 -24.08
C GLY A 257 6.93 -5.48 -24.04
N THR A 258 5.75 -5.79 -23.50
CA THR A 258 4.59 -4.89 -23.57
C THR A 258 4.59 -3.84 -22.46
N VAL A 259 4.75 -4.24 -21.20
CA VAL A 259 4.73 -3.30 -20.06
C VAL A 259 5.88 -2.29 -20.17
N GLU A 260 7.09 -2.74 -20.55
CA GLU A 260 8.21 -1.84 -20.84
C GLU A 260 7.92 -0.78 -21.92
N ARG A 261 7.04 -1.09 -22.89
CA ARG A 261 6.59 -0.11 -23.91
C ARG A 261 5.56 0.85 -23.33
N LEU A 262 4.66 0.36 -22.48
CA LEU A 262 3.66 1.17 -21.79
C LEU A 262 4.33 2.16 -20.83
N CYS A 263 5.25 1.71 -19.97
CA CYS A 263 6.01 2.59 -19.08
C CYS A 263 6.74 3.70 -19.83
N ALA A 264 7.30 3.42 -21.01
CA ALA A 264 7.97 4.44 -21.82
C ALA A 264 7.00 5.52 -22.32
N VAL A 265 5.75 5.16 -22.62
CA VAL A 265 4.70 6.12 -23.00
C VAL A 265 4.20 6.88 -21.77
N GLU A 266 3.94 6.18 -20.68
CA GLU A 266 3.45 6.75 -19.41
C GLU A 266 4.42 7.80 -18.84
N GLN A 267 5.72 7.51 -18.87
CA GLN A 267 6.76 8.39 -18.33
C GLN A 267 7.19 9.51 -19.30
N GLY A 268 6.55 9.60 -20.47
CA GLY A 268 6.91 10.59 -21.49
C GLY A 268 8.34 10.44 -22.03
N THR A 269 9.00 9.31 -21.78
CA THR A 269 10.37 9.06 -22.21
C THR A 269 10.34 8.73 -23.70
N PRO A 270 10.87 9.60 -24.59
CA PRO A 270 11.02 9.23 -25.98
C PRO A 270 11.97 8.04 -26.02
N ARG A 271 11.48 6.86 -26.46
CA ARG A 271 12.40 5.80 -26.87
C ARG A 271 13.27 6.39 -27.98
N GLY A 272 14.49 6.78 -27.62
CA GLY A 272 15.58 6.88 -28.56
C GLY A 272 15.54 5.58 -29.37
N HIS A 273 15.37 5.74 -30.68
CA HIS A 273 15.20 4.68 -31.67
C HIS A 273 13.77 4.15 -31.84
N ARG A 274 12.86 5.05 -32.24
CA ARG A 274 12.08 4.74 -33.45
C ARG A 274 12.69 5.53 -34.60
N GLY A 275 13.06 4.82 -35.67
CA GLY A 275 13.45 5.44 -36.94
C GLY A 275 12.42 6.49 -37.36
N PRO A 276 12.81 7.49 -38.17
CA PRO A 276 12.01 8.67 -38.39
C PRO A 276 10.61 8.27 -38.85
N CYS A 277 9.61 8.61 -38.02
CA CYS A 277 8.22 8.63 -38.42
C CYS A 277 8.10 9.77 -39.45
N ALA A 278 8.45 9.46 -40.70
CA ALA A 278 8.31 10.36 -41.81
C ALA A 278 6.82 10.54 -42.09
N ARG A 279 6.18 11.51 -41.42
CA ARG A 279 4.99 12.13 -41.98
C ARG A 279 5.43 12.78 -43.29
N ARG A 280 5.10 12.13 -44.42
CA ARG A 280 5.19 12.71 -45.75
C ARG A 280 4.21 13.87 -45.83
N GLY A 281 4.70 15.09 -45.59
CA GLY A 281 4.06 16.30 -46.11
C GLY A 281 4.39 16.44 -47.60
N PRO A 282 3.46 16.96 -48.43
CA PRO A 282 3.78 17.27 -49.81
C PRO A 282 4.75 18.45 -49.80
N ARG A 283 5.82 18.37 -50.61
CA ARG A 283 6.89 19.38 -50.79
C ARG A 283 8.10 19.24 -49.83
N GLY A 284 8.92 18.22 -50.09
CA GLY A 284 10.26 18.45 -50.66
C GLY A 284 11.33 19.29 -49.96
N THR A 285 11.22 19.72 -48.70
CA THR A 285 12.34 20.43 -48.03
C THR A 285 12.65 19.87 -46.64
N ARG A 286 13.84 19.27 -46.49
CA ARG A 286 14.40 18.88 -45.19
C ARG A 286 15.02 20.09 -44.51
N ARG A 287 14.47 20.55 -43.39
CA ARG A 287 15.20 21.36 -42.40
C ARG A 287 15.33 20.56 -41.11
N CYS A 288 16.55 20.18 -40.76
CA CYS A 288 16.86 19.67 -39.42
C CYS A 288 16.88 20.86 -38.47
N ALA A 289 15.85 21.02 -37.64
CA ALA A 289 15.94 21.87 -36.47
C ALA A 289 16.74 21.12 -35.39
N ARG A 290 17.92 21.65 -35.02
CA ARG A 290 18.65 21.20 -33.82
C ARG A 290 17.78 21.50 -32.58
N PRO A 291 17.69 20.62 -31.59
CA PRO A 291 17.17 21.00 -30.28
C PRO A 291 18.21 21.88 -29.58
N GLN A 292 17.81 23.07 -29.15
CA GLN A 292 18.59 23.81 -28.15
C GLN A 292 18.46 23.12 -26.79
N PRO A 293 19.51 23.11 -25.95
CA PRO A 293 19.40 22.65 -24.57
C PRO A 293 18.60 23.69 -23.76
N CYS A 294 17.53 23.25 -23.09
CA CYS A 294 16.89 24.06 -22.07
C CYS A 294 17.78 24.02 -20.82
N ASP A 295 18.47 25.13 -20.55
CA ASP A 295 19.19 25.34 -19.30
C ASP A 295 18.22 25.34 -18.12
N ALA A 296 18.42 24.39 -17.21
CA ALA A 296 17.87 24.44 -15.87
C ALA A 296 18.67 25.46 -15.05
N ARG A 297 18.14 26.67 -14.85
CA ARG A 297 18.44 27.52 -13.68
C ARG A 297 17.60 28.81 -13.65
N THR A 298 17.05 29.07 -12.47
CA THR A 298 16.68 30.38 -11.91
C THR A 298 15.29 30.94 -12.26
N ALA A 299 14.35 30.89 -11.30
CA ALA A 299 13.75 32.09 -10.71
C ALA A 299 12.90 31.72 -9.49
N VAL A 300 13.47 31.94 -8.31
CA VAL A 300 12.73 32.36 -7.11
C VAL A 300 12.11 33.73 -7.43
N GLY A 301 10.82 33.92 -7.15
CA GLY A 301 10.11 35.17 -7.47
C GLY A 301 8.75 35.26 -6.81
N THR A 302 8.72 36.04 -5.75
CA THR A 302 7.61 36.43 -4.87
C THR A 302 6.53 37.28 -5.58
N MET A 303 5.36 37.32 -4.93
CA MET A 303 4.31 38.36 -4.92
C MET A 303 3.11 38.29 -5.88
N GLY A 304 1.95 38.51 -5.24
CA GLY A 304 0.58 38.54 -5.74
C GLY A 304 -0.36 38.21 -4.60
#